data_AF-A0A2U9TB21-F1
#
_entry.id   AF-A0A2U9TB21-F1
#
_cell.length_a   1.000
_cell.length_b   1.000
_cell.length_c   1.000
_cell.angle_alpha   90.00
_cell.angle_beta   90.00
_cell.angle_gamma   90.00
#
_symmetry.space_group_name_H-M   'P 1'
#
loop_
_entity.id
_entity.type
_entity.pdbx_description
1 polymer ?
#
loop_
_entity_poly.entity_id
_entity_poly.type
_entity_poly.pdbx_seq_one_letter_code
_entity_poly.pdbx_strand_id
1 'polypeptide(L)'
;MFLLQGVPHALSALVGGASMLAGGAVAARLMVGGGVQAAAGVMIRWFAGAVIKWVLVVVVLALGLLLWRLPPVPMLLGVIVSLVAQMLAMSRR
;
A
#
# COMPACT_ATOMS: atom_id res chain seq x y z
N MET A 1 16.42 -12.44 1.53
CA MET A 1 17.13 -12.46 2.83
C MET A 1 17.52 -11.04 3.27
N PHE A 2 16.58 -10.08 3.27
CA PHE A 2 16.86 -8.67 3.63
C PHE A 2 16.82 -8.42 5.15
N LEU A 3 16.07 -9.23 5.91
CA LEU A 3 16.03 -9.18 7.39
C LEU A 3 17.39 -9.48 8.03
N LEU A 4 18.25 -10.23 7.34
CA LEU A 4 19.58 -10.64 7.80
C LEU A 4 20.70 -9.68 7.36
N GLN A 5 20.41 -8.73 6.47
CA GLN A 5 21.36 -7.74 5.94
C GLN A 5 21.42 -6.45 6.80
N GLY A 6 20.80 -6.48 7.98
CA GLY A 6 20.85 -5.40 8.96
C GLY A 6 19.51 -4.69 9.18
N VAL A 7 19.41 -4.02 10.33
CA VAL A 7 18.23 -3.26 10.79
C VAL A 7 17.65 -2.30 9.72
N PRO A 8 18.45 -1.57 8.93
CA PRO A 8 17.91 -0.65 7.91
C PRO A 8 17.10 -1.37 6.82
N HIS A 9 17.55 -2.56 6.42
CA HIS A 9 16.91 -3.36 5.37
C HIS A 9 15.58 -3.96 5.85
N ALA A 10 15.51 -4.37 7.12
CA ALA A 10 14.28 -4.83 7.76
C ALA A 10 13.25 -3.70 7.88
N LEU A 11 13.68 -2.51 8.31
CA LEU A 11 12.81 -1.34 8.44
C LEU A 11 12.26 -0.90 7.08
N SER A 12 13.08 -0.89 6.01
CA SER A 12 12.58 -0.58 4.67
C SER A 12 11.48 -1.52 4.18
N ALA A 13 11.60 -2.82 4.46
CA ALA A 13 10.58 -3.79 4.07
C ALA A 13 9.28 -3.61 4.87
N LEU A 14 9.39 -3.31 6.16
CA LEU A 14 8.26 -2.98 7.03
C LEU A 14 7.53 -1.71 6.56
N VAL A 15 8.27 -0.65 6.24
CA VAL A 15 7.71 0.62 5.73
C VAL A 15 6.98 0.40 4.40
N GLY A 16 7.60 -0.35 3.48
CA GLY A 16 6.98 -0.71 2.20
C GLY A 16 5.66 -1.46 2.41
N GLY A 17 5.62 -2.45 3.30
CA GLY A 17 4.39 -3.20 3.57
C GLY A 17 3.32 -2.42 4.34
N ALA A 18 3.72 -1.60 5.31
CA ALA A 18 2.82 -0.72 6.06
C ALA A 18 2.11 0.30 5.14
N SER A 19 2.81 0.79 4.11
CA SER A 19 2.22 1.70 3.10
C SER A 19 1.04 1.05 2.36
N MET A 20 1.18 -0.23 2.00
CA MET A 20 0.14 -1.00 1.31
C MET A 20 -1.06 -1.26 2.19
N LEU A 21 -0.83 -1.60 3.47
CA LEU A 21 -1.89 -1.82 4.45
C LEU A 21 -2.66 -0.52 4.71
N ALA A 22 -1.96 0.59 4.91
CA ALA A 22 -2.59 1.89 5.14
C ALA A 22 -3.40 2.36 3.93
N GLY A 23 -2.81 2.32 2.73
CA GLY A 23 -3.50 2.68 1.49
C GLY A 23 -4.69 1.78 1.18
N GLY A 24 -4.58 0.48 1.46
CA GLY A 24 -5.69 -0.47 1.33
C GLY A 24 -6.84 -0.22 2.31
N ALA A 25 -6.53 0.08 3.57
CA ALA A 25 -7.54 0.39 4.60
C ALA A 25 -8.29 1.69 4.29
N VAL A 26 -7.58 2.73 3.83
CA VAL A 26 -8.18 4.00 3.41
C VAL A 26 -9.07 3.80 2.20
N ALA A 27 -8.59 3.09 1.17
CA ALA A 27 -9.40 2.78 -0.02
C ALA A 27 -10.67 2.00 0.34
N ALA A 28 -10.55 0.96 1.17
CA ALA A 28 -11.70 0.17 1.61
C ALA A 28 -12.77 1.02 2.32
N ARG A 29 -12.36 1.95 3.20
CA ARG A 29 -13.29 2.86 3.89
C ARG A 29 -14.00 3.80 2.92
N LEU A 30 -13.28 4.36 1.95
CA LEU A 30 -13.85 5.26 0.93
C LEU A 30 -14.78 4.53 -0.04
N MET A 31 -14.50 3.26 -0.34
CA MET A 31 -15.27 2.47 -1.29
C MET A 31 -16.57 1.91 -0.69
N VAL A 32 -16.57 1.56 0.60
CA VAL A 32 -17.70 0.92 1.29
C VAL A 32 -18.62 1.91 2.02
N GLY A 33 -18.14 3.12 2.37
CA GLY A 33 -18.84 4.05 3.27
C GLY A 33 -20.06 4.83 2.72
N GLY A 34 -20.67 4.44 1.61
CA GLY A 34 -21.62 5.30 0.87
C GLY A 34 -23.06 4.78 0.64
N GLY A 35 -23.41 3.58 1.11
CA GLY A 35 -24.72 2.97 0.84
C GLY A 35 -25.00 2.68 -0.65
N VAL A 36 -26.26 2.32 -0.98
CA VAL A 36 -26.73 2.07 -2.36
C VAL A 36 -26.82 3.41 -3.09
N GLN A 37 -25.89 3.65 -4.00
CA GLN A 37 -25.75 4.89 -4.75
C GLN A 37 -25.72 4.56 -6.24
N ALA A 38 -26.12 5.51 -7.09
CA ALA A 38 -26.08 5.33 -8.54
C ALA A 38 -24.69 4.87 -9.02
N ALA A 39 -24.64 3.96 -10.00
CA ALA A 39 -23.41 3.31 -10.46
C ALA A 39 -22.27 4.29 -10.77
N ALA A 40 -22.59 5.48 -11.29
CA ALA A 40 -21.63 6.56 -11.53
C ALA A 40 -20.95 7.07 -10.24
N GLY A 41 -21.71 7.25 -9.15
CA GLY A 41 -21.18 7.66 -7.84
C GLY A 41 -20.29 6.59 -7.20
N VAL A 42 -20.63 5.31 -7.41
CA VAL A 42 -19.79 4.17 -6.99
C VAL A 42 -18.47 4.13 -7.79
N MET A 43 -18.53 4.37 -9.10
CA MET A 43 -17.34 4.39 -9.96
C MET A 43 -16.38 5.52 -9.55
N ILE A 44 -16.89 6.72 -9.29
CA ILE A 44 -16.05 7.87 -8.89
C ILE A 44 -15.36 7.61 -7.53
N ARG A 45 -16.09 7.11 -6.51
CA ARG A 45 -15.46 6.78 -5.21
C ARG A 45 -14.45 5.64 -5.33
N TRP A 46 -14.68 4.69 -6.25
CA TRP A 46 -13.77 3.58 -6.52
C TRP A 46 -12.46 4.09 -7.12
N PHE A 47 -12.55 4.93 -8.16
CA PHE A 47 -11.38 5.58 -8.76
C PHE A 47 -10.67 6.51 -7.79
N ALA A 48 -11.41 7.30 -7.01
CA ALA A 48 -10.83 8.17 -6.00
C ALA A 48 -10.06 7.35 -4.93
N GLY A 49 -10.66 6.26 -4.43
CA GLY A 49 -10.00 5.35 -3.49
C GLY A 49 -8.73 4.71 -4.06
N ALA A 50 -8.76 4.31 -5.34
CA ALA A 50 -7.60 3.77 -6.04
C ALA A 50 -6.48 4.81 -6.19
N VAL A 51 -6.81 6.02 -6.65
CA VAL A 51 -5.85 7.13 -6.81
C VAL A 51 -5.25 7.50 -5.46
N ILE A 52 -6.07 7.68 -4.42
CA ILE A 52 -5.61 8.02 -3.07
C ILE A 52 -4.66 6.95 -2.54
N LYS A 53 -4.99 5.65 -2.70
CA LYS A 53 -4.11 4.55 -2.30
C LYS A 53 -2.73 4.69 -2.96
N TRP A 54 -2.70 4.90 -4.27
CA TRP A 54 -1.44 4.99 -5.00
C TRP A 54 -0.65 6.24 -4.65
N VAL A 55 -1.31 7.39 -4.49
CA VAL A 55 -0.67 8.62 -3.99
C VAL A 55 -0.04 8.38 -2.62
N LEU A 56 -0.76 7.72 -1.70
CA LEU A 56 -0.24 7.41 -0.37
C LEU A 56 1.00 6.52 -0.43
N VAL A 57 0.98 5.49 -1.28
CA VAL A 57 2.13 4.60 -1.51
C VAL A 57 3.33 5.39 -2.04
N VAL A 58 3.13 6.23 -3.05
CA VAL A 58 4.21 7.07 -3.62
C VAL A 58 4.78 8.02 -2.56
N VAL A 59 3.94 8.65 -1.75
CA VAL A 59 4.37 9.55 -0.67
C VAL A 59 5.23 8.79 0.35
N VAL A 60 4.80 7.60 0.80
CA VAL A 60 5.56 6.81 1.78
C VAL A 60 6.88 6.31 1.19
N LEU A 61 6.89 5.89 -0.07
CA LEU A 61 8.11 5.49 -0.77
C LEU A 61 9.08 6.68 -0.92
N ALA A 62 8.56 7.84 -1.32
CA ALA A 62 9.35 9.07 -1.45
C ALA A 62 9.93 9.51 -0.10
N LEU A 63 9.14 9.47 0.98
CA LEU A 63 9.61 9.79 2.33
C LEU A 63 10.71 8.82 2.80
N GLY A 64 10.55 7.51 2.56
CA GLY A 64 11.59 6.54 2.92
C GLY A 64 12.89 6.72 2.14
N LEU A 65 12.82 7.10 0.85
CA LEU A 65 14.00 7.40 0.05
C LEU A 65 14.64 8.74 0.42
N LEU A 66 13.87 9.83 0.44
CA LEU A 66 14.42 11.19 0.62
C LEU A 66 14.83 11.47 2.05
N LEU A 67 14.01 11.08 3.03
CA LEU A 67 14.19 11.49 4.43
C LEU A 67 15.06 10.50 5.21
N TRP A 68 14.94 9.21 4.91
CA TRP A 68 15.65 8.14 5.62
C TRP A 68 16.74 7.44 4.80
N ARG A 69 16.97 7.83 3.53
CA ARG A 69 17.98 7.25 2.63
C ARG A 69 17.93 5.71 2.61
N LEU A 70 16.74 5.15 2.75
CA LEU A 70 16.56 3.70 2.82
C LEU A 70 16.84 3.07 1.45
N PRO A 71 17.48 1.89 1.42
CA PRO A 71 17.77 1.21 0.17
C PRO A 71 16.46 0.94 -0.60
N PRO A 72 16.37 1.34 -1.89
CA PRO A 72 15.11 1.31 -2.64
C PRO A 72 14.62 -0.10 -2.92
N VAL A 73 15.54 -1.05 -3.11
CA VAL A 73 15.24 -2.45 -3.44
C VAL A 73 14.39 -3.15 -2.37
N PRO A 74 14.75 -3.15 -1.08
CA PRO A 74 13.93 -3.77 -0.04
C PRO A 74 12.58 -3.06 0.21
N MET A 75 12.47 -1.75 -0.03
CA MET A 75 11.17 -1.05 0.03
C MET A 75 10.21 -1.58 -1.04
N LEU A 76 10.70 -1.72 -2.28
CA LEU A 76 9.94 -2.31 -3.39
C LEU A 76 9.57 -3.76 -3.12
N LEU A 77 10.45 -4.54 -2.49
CA LEU A 77 10.13 -5.91 -2.11
C LEU A 77 9.05 -5.98 -1.02
N GLY A 78 9.04 -5.07 -0.04
CA GLY A 78 7.95 -4.97 0.94
C GLY A 78 6.59 -4.69 0.28
N VAL A 79 6.60 -3.82 -0.73
CA VAL A 79 5.44 -3.54 -1.61
C VAL A 79 4.98 -4.81 -2.34
N ILE A 80 5.89 -5.52 -3.02
CA ILE A 80 5.59 -6.74 -3.79
C ILE A 80 5.02 -7.83 -2.89
N VAL A 81 5.66 -8.10 -1.75
CA VAL A 81 5.20 -9.11 -0.77
C VAL A 81 3.79 -8.77 -0.29
N SER A 82 3.49 -7.50 -0.04
CA SER A 82 2.17 -7.06 0.40
C SER A 82 1.10 -7.19 -0.69
N LEU A 83 1.47 -7.04 -1.96
CA LEU A 83 0.57 -7.30 -3.09
C LEU A 83 0.26 -8.79 -3.23
N VAL A 84 1.28 -9.65 -3.14
CA VAL A 84 1.09 -11.11 -3.15
C VAL A 84 0.22 -11.55 -1.98
N ALA A 85 0.46 -11.00 -0.78
CA ALA A 85 -0.36 -11.26 0.40
C ALA A 85 -1.82 -10.82 0.21
N GLN A 86 -2.06 -9.64 -0.37
CA GLN A 86 -3.41 -9.18 -0.73
C GLN A 86 -4.09 -10.13 -1.72
N MET A 87 -3.36 -10.61 -2.73
CA MET A 87 -3.88 -11.54 -3.74
C MET A 87 -4.24 -12.89 -3.14
N LEU A 88 -3.38 -13.45 -2.27
CA LEU A 88 -3.67 -14.68 -1.52
C LEU A 88 -4.86 -14.49 -0.56
N ALA A 89 -5.00 -13.34 0.07
CA ALA A 89 -6.13 -13.03 0.94
C ALA A 89 -7.45 -12.90 0.14
N MET A 90 -7.39 -12.40 -1.10
CA MET A 90 -8.53 -12.35 -2.01
C MET A 90 -8.88 -13.72 -2.58
N SER A 91 -7.91 -14.57 -2.90
CA SER A 91 -8.18 -15.92 -3.44
C SER A 91 -8.74 -16.89 -2.41
N ARG A 92 -8.68 -16.54 -1.11
CA ARG A 92 -9.21 -17.33 0.00
C ARG A 92 -10.61 -16.89 0.44
N ARG A 93 -11.22 -15.94 -0.27
CA ARG A 93 -12.61 -15.49 -0.08
C ARG A 93 -13.51 -16.06 -1.15
#